data_AF-A0A645ITK2-F1
#
_entry.id   AF-A0A645ITK2-F1
#
_cell.length_a   1.000
_cell.length_b   1.000
_cell.length_c   1.000
_cell.angle_alpha   90.00
_cell.angle_beta   90.00
_cell.angle_gamma   90.00
#
_symmetry.space_group_name_H-M   'P 1'
#
loop_
_entity.id
_entity.type
_entity.pdbx_description
1 polymer ?
#
loop_
_entity_poly.entity_id
_entity_poly.type
_entity_poly.pdbx_seq_one_letter_code
_entity_poly.pdbx_strand_id
1 'polypeptide(L)'
;MAHCRFFMEYIAFVGHKWEMRELKAQTNEYESVLDVFKKGLEHEKFITACIKDLYDQAVLDKDYHAQKFLSWYIEEQAEEEDNFTTWVAKLERAQTGPGLTLLDGEAGARMFNPPANPPVKPL
;
A
#
# COMPACT_ATOMS: atom_id res chain seq x y z
N MET A 1 -4.24 3.87 7.01
CA MET A 1 -5.68 3.83 7.44
C MET A 1 -6.66 4.35 6.39
N ALA A 2 -6.29 5.30 5.50
CA ALA A 2 -7.22 5.84 4.49
C ALA A 2 -7.67 4.79 3.44
N HIS A 3 -6.75 3.92 2.98
CA HIS A 3 -7.02 2.92 1.94
C HIS A 3 -8.13 1.93 2.31
N CYS A 4 -8.12 1.42 3.55
CA CYS A 4 -9.18 0.54 4.04
C CYS A 4 -10.53 1.27 4.12
N ARG A 5 -10.53 2.55 4.55
CA ARG A 5 -11.75 3.36 4.61
C ARG A 5 -12.40 3.54 3.25
N PHE A 6 -11.61 3.79 2.21
CA PHE A 6 -12.11 3.91 0.84
C PHE A 6 -12.80 2.64 0.35
N PHE A 7 -12.27 1.44 0.67
CA PHE A 7 -12.98 0.18 0.41
C PHE A 7 -14.31 0.08 1.15
N MET A 8 -14.33 0.43 2.44
CA MET A 8 -15.57 0.42 3.24
C MET A 8 -16.64 1.38 2.67
N GLU A 9 -16.23 2.58 2.28
CA GLU A 9 -17.08 3.60 1.65
C GLU A 9 -17.60 3.12 0.28
N TYR A 10 -16.73 2.53 -0.55
CA TYR A 10 -17.10 2.00 -1.86
C TYR A 10 -18.10 0.83 -1.75
N ILE A 11 -17.83 -0.14 -0.87
CA ILE A 11 -18.72 -1.30 -0.64
C ILE A 11 -20.10 -0.83 -0.17
N ALA A 12 -20.15 0.14 0.76
CA ALA A 12 -21.40 0.73 1.20
C ALA A 12 -22.12 1.48 0.07
N PHE A 13 -21.38 2.22 -0.77
CA PHE A 13 -21.91 2.96 -1.91
C PHE A 13 -22.58 2.06 -2.94
N VAL A 14 -22.01 0.89 -3.25
CA VAL A 14 -22.62 -0.09 -4.16
C VAL A 14 -23.74 -0.92 -3.50
N GLY A 15 -24.20 -0.54 -2.30
CA GLY A 15 -25.35 -1.15 -1.63
C GLY A 15 -25.05 -2.42 -0.85
N HIS A 16 -23.77 -2.72 -0.62
CA HIS A 16 -23.33 -3.90 0.11
C HIS A 16 -22.91 -3.56 1.54
N LYS A 17 -22.98 -4.55 2.43
CA LYS A 17 -22.47 -4.42 3.81
C LYS A 17 -21.03 -4.92 3.84
N TRP A 18 -20.15 -4.18 4.51
CA TRP A 18 -18.81 -4.65 4.84
C TRP A 18 -18.75 -5.14 6.30
N GLU A 19 -17.81 -6.02 6.59
CA GLU A 19 -17.49 -6.50 7.92
C GLU A 19 -15.97 -6.43 8.14
N MET A 20 -15.55 -6.02 9.35
CA MET A 20 -14.14 -6.10 9.73
C MET A 20 -13.90 -7.48 10.34
N ARG A 21 -13.00 -8.24 9.71
CA ARG A 21 -12.60 -9.56 10.19
C ARG A 21 -11.42 -9.44 11.16
N GLU A 22 -11.18 -10.52 11.89
CA GLU A 22 -10.04 -10.63 12.79
C GLU A 22 -8.71 -10.44 12.03
N LEU A 23 -7.84 -9.59 12.57
CA LEU A 23 -6.50 -9.36 12.06
C LEU A 23 -5.51 -10.19 12.86
N LYS A 24 -4.74 -11.03 12.17
CA LYS A 24 -3.64 -11.78 12.78
C LYS A 24 -2.55 -10.81 13.24
N ALA A 25 -1.97 -11.09 14.40
CA ALA A 25 -0.78 -10.38 14.87
C ALA A 25 0.35 -10.50 13.85
N GLN A 26 1.03 -9.39 13.59
CA GLN A 26 2.19 -9.34 12.69
C GLN A 26 3.47 -9.55 13.50
N THR A 27 4.56 -9.94 12.81
CA THR A 27 5.88 -10.02 13.46
C THR A 27 6.35 -8.64 13.90
N ASN A 28 6.92 -8.58 15.10
CA ASN A 28 7.61 -7.40 15.62
C ASN A 28 9.11 -7.65 15.80
N GLU A 29 9.59 -8.80 15.36
CA GLU A 29 10.99 -9.19 15.40
C GLU A 29 11.56 -9.12 13.98
N TYR A 30 12.66 -8.38 13.84
CA TYR A 30 13.36 -8.11 12.59
C TYR A 30 14.86 -8.15 12.83
N GLU A 31 15.61 -8.66 11.86
CA GLU A 31 17.06 -8.81 12.00
C GLU A 31 17.81 -7.48 11.84
N SER A 32 17.24 -6.54 11.09
CA SER A 32 17.80 -5.22 10.82
C SER A 32 16.75 -4.27 10.23
N VAL A 33 17.09 -2.99 10.11
CA VAL A 33 16.25 -2.01 9.38
C VAL A 33 16.07 -2.42 7.91
N LEU A 34 17.11 -2.99 7.30
CA LEU A 34 17.01 -3.51 5.92
C LEU A 34 15.98 -4.65 5.82
N ASP A 35 15.96 -5.55 6.82
CA ASP A 35 14.97 -6.64 6.89
C ASP A 35 13.54 -6.11 7.00
N VAL A 36 13.31 -5.06 7.81
CA VAL A 36 12.01 -4.38 7.90
C VAL A 36 11.53 -3.90 6.52
N PHE A 37 12.39 -3.17 5.78
CA PHE A 37 12.01 -2.63 4.47
C PHE A 37 11.86 -3.71 3.40
N LYS A 38 12.64 -4.79 3.45
CA LYS A 38 12.46 -5.94 2.55
C LYS A 38 11.12 -6.63 2.80
N LYS A 39 10.77 -6.89 4.06
CA LYS A 39 9.46 -7.45 4.42
C LYS A 39 8.32 -6.50 4.05
N GLY A 40 8.51 -5.20 4.20
CA GLY A 40 7.56 -4.18 3.74
C GLY A 40 7.34 -4.21 2.23
N LEU A 41 8.41 -4.28 1.43
CA LEU A 41 8.33 -4.41 -0.02
C LEU A 41 7.59 -5.69 -0.45
N GLU A 42 7.87 -6.82 0.20
CA GLU A 42 7.15 -8.07 -0.08
C GLU A 42 5.67 -7.99 0.32
N HIS A 43 5.34 -7.25 1.37
CA HIS A 43 3.96 -6.99 1.75
C HIS A 43 3.24 -6.12 0.73
N GLU A 44 3.87 -5.05 0.22
CA GLU A 44 3.27 -4.21 -0.82
C GLU A 44 3.05 -4.97 -2.12
N LYS A 45 4.00 -5.81 -2.55
CA LYS A 45 3.80 -6.70 -3.70
C LYS A 45 2.62 -7.66 -3.51
N PHE A 46 2.44 -8.17 -2.29
CA PHE A 46 1.29 -9.01 -1.95
C PHE A 46 -0.02 -8.23 -2.07
N ILE A 47 -0.07 -6.99 -1.57
CA ILE A 47 -1.25 -6.12 -1.70
C ILE A 47 -1.52 -5.82 -3.18
N THR A 48 -0.51 -5.47 -3.97
CA THR A 48 -0.64 -5.22 -5.41
C THR A 48 -1.21 -6.43 -6.15
N ALA A 49 -0.75 -7.64 -5.82
CA ALA A 49 -1.31 -8.86 -6.40
C ALA A 49 -2.81 -8.99 -6.06
N CYS A 50 -3.20 -8.76 -4.79
CA CYS A 50 -4.60 -8.79 -4.38
C CYS A 50 -5.45 -7.73 -5.13
N ILE A 51 -4.93 -6.52 -5.33
CA ILE A 51 -5.62 -5.47 -6.09
C ILE A 51 -5.79 -5.87 -7.56
N LYS A 52 -4.76 -6.46 -8.18
CA LYS A 52 -4.82 -6.94 -9.56
C LYS A 52 -5.83 -8.08 -9.72
N ASP A 53 -5.85 -9.02 -8.78
CA ASP A 53 -6.84 -10.12 -8.78
C ASP A 53 -8.28 -9.58 -8.71
N LEU A 54 -8.53 -8.57 -7.87
CA LEU A 54 -9.83 -7.89 -7.81
C LEU A 54 -10.17 -7.16 -9.12
N TYR A 55 -9.18 -6.52 -9.73
CA TYR A 55 -9.37 -5.79 -10.99
C TYR A 55 -9.69 -6.74 -12.14
N ASP A 56 -8.94 -7.85 -12.25
CA ASP A 56 -9.18 -8.89 -13.25
C ASP A 56 -10.59 -9.45 -13.11
N GLN A 57 -11.06 -9.66 -11.87
CA GLN A 57 -12.43 -10.10 -11.66
C GLN A 57 -13.46 -9.03 -12.06
N ALA A 58 -13.21 -7.75 -11.75
CA ALA A 58 -14.08 -6.67 -12.20
C ALA A 58 -14.13 -6.56 -13.74
N VAL A 59 -13.05 -6.91 -14.44
CA VAL A 59 -13.02 -7.02 -15.91
C VAL A 59 -13.88 -8.18 -16.41
N LEU A 60 -13.75 -9.36 -15.81
CA LEU A 60 -14.53 -10.55 -16.19
C LEU A 60 -16.04 -10.32 -16.00
N ASP A 61 -16.43 -9.69 -14.90
CA ASP A 61 -17.82 -9.36 -14.59
C ASP A 61 -18.35 -8.16 -15.37
N LYS A 62 -17.49 -7.46 -16.11
CA LYS A 62 -17.79 -6.17 -16.76
C LYS A 62 -18.30 -5.12 -15.76
N ASP A 63 -17.81 -5.15 -14.53
CA ASP A 63 -18.10 -4.14 -13.52
C ASP A 63 -17.21 -2.90 -13.73
N TYR A 64 -17.71 -1.97 -14.54
CA TYR A 64 -17.01 -0.73 -14.86
C TYR A 64 -16.83 0.20 -13.64
N HIS A 65 -17.68 0.09 -12.61
CA HIS A 65 -17.53 0.91 -11.39
C HIS A 65 -16.40 0.39 -10.54
N ALA A 66 -16.34 -0.94 -10.34
CA ALA A 66 -15.23 -1.58 -9.63
C ALA A 66 -13.90 -1.40 -10.37
N GLN A 67 -13.89 -1.53 -11.70
CA GLN A 67 -12.70 -1.25 -12.51
C GLN A 67 -12.20 0.18 -12.25
N LYS A 68 -13.06 1.20 -12.36
CA LYS A 68 -12.66 2.60 -12.14
C LYS A 68 -12.17 2.85 -10.70
N PHE A 69 -12.80 2.23 -9.72
CA PHE A 69 -12.39 2.33 -8.32
C PHE A 69 -11.00 1.69 -8.09
N LEU A 70 -10.81 0.46 -8.57
CA LEU A 70 -9.59 -0.32 -8.40
C LEU A 70 -8.42 0.22 -9.24
N SER A 71 -8.67 0.87 -10.38
CA SER A 71 -7.62 1.55 -11.16
C SER A 71 -6.85 2.58 -10.33
N TRP A 72 -7.51 3.28 -9.40
CA TRP A 72 -6.82 4.19 -8.49
C TRP A 72 -5.83 3.45 -7.58
N TYR A 73 -6.21 2.28 -7.06
CA TYR A 73 -5.32 1.45 -6.25
C TYR A 73 -4.16 0.87 -7.06
N ILE A 74 -4.35 0.58 -8.35
CA ILE A 74 -3.26 0.10 -9.22
C ILE A 74 -2.17 1.17 -9.32
N GLU A 75 -2.55 2.43 -9.54
CA GLU A 75 -1.60 3.55 -9.61
C GLU A 75 -0.96 3.80 -8.23
N GLU A 76 -1.75 3.83 -7.16
CA GLU A 76 -1.25 4.02 -5.79
C GLU A 76 -0.24 2.93 -5.39
N GLN A 77 -0.53 1.66 -5.67
CA GLN A 77 0.38 0.56 -5.36
C GLN A 77 1.68 0.62 -6.18
N ALA A 78 1.66 1.20 -7.38
CA ALA A 78 2.89 1.43 -8.14
C ALA A 78 3.80 2.46 -7.44
N GLU A 79 3.22 3.52 -6.87
CA GLU A 79 3.97 4.50 -6.06
C GLU A 79 4.49 3.89 -4.75
N GLU A 80 3.69 3.06 -4.06
CA GLU A 80 4.09 2.39 -2.83
C GLU A 80 5.25 1.40 -3.08
N GLU A 81 5.16 0.57 -4.12
CA GLU A 81 6.23 -0.36 -4.49
C GLU A 81 7.53 0.36 -4.88
N ASP A 82 7.46 1.47 -5.63
CA ASP A 82 8.63 2.26 -6.00
C ASP A 82 9.30 2.90 -4.77
N ASN A 83 8.49 3.45 -3.86
CA ASN A 83 8.97 4.01 -2.59
C ASN A 83 9.72 2.93 -1.78
N PHE A 84 9.11 1.76 -1.57
CA PHE A 84 9.79 0.67 -0.84
C PHE A 84 11.05 0.17 -1.56
N THR A 85 11.00 0.00 -2.88
CA THR A 85 12.15 -0.42 -3.70
C THR A 85 13.31 0.56 -3.58
N THR A 86 13.01 1.86 -3.66
CA THR A 86 13.99 2.93 -3.49
C THR A 86 14.64 2.90 -2.11
N TRP A 87 13.86 2.70 -1.04
CA TRP A 87 14.39 2.61 0.31
C TRP A 87 15.24 1.37 0.55
N VAL A 88 14.82 0.20 0.03
CA VAL A 88 15.63 -1.01 0.07
C VAL A 88 16.98 -0.76 -0.60
N ALA A 89 17.00 -0.18 -1.80
CA ALA A 89 18.23 0.12 -2.52
C ALA A 89 19.13 1.16 -1.79
N LYS A 90 18.54 2.10 -1.05
CA LYS A 90 19.30 3.03 -0.19
C LYS A 90 19.93 2.31 1.00
N LEU A 91 19.15 1.48 1.69
CA LEU A 91 19.60 0.74 2.87
C LEU A 91 20.67 -0.29 2.54
N GLU A 92 20.57 -0.98 1.40
CA GLU A 92 21.62 -1.89 0.91
C GLU A 92 22.95 -1.16 0.66
N ARG A 93 22.90 0.10 0.21
CA ARG A 93 24.09 0.93 -0.01
C ARG A 93 24.66 1.55 1.26
N ALA A 94 23.81 1.92 2.22
CA ALA A 94 24.22 2.62 3.43
C ALA A 94 25.01 1.76 4.44
N GLN A 95 24.96 0.43 4.32
CA GLN A 95 25.62 -0.53 5.21
C GLN A 95 25.32 -0.24 6.70
N THR A 96 26.32 0.13 7.49
CA THR A 96 26.21 0.36 8.94
C THR A 96 26.79 1.73 9.33
N GLY A 97 26.34 2.26 10.47
CA GLY A 97 26.94 3.47 11.05
C GLY A 97 26.50 4.75 10.35
N PRO A 98 27.41 5.65 9.92
CA PRO A 98 27.07 7.00 9.43
C PRO A 98 26.07 7.04 8.28
N GLY A 99 26.08 6.01 7.40
CA GLY A 99 25.11 5.91 6.30
C GLY A 99 23.67 5.76 6.78
N LEU A 100 23.45 4.98 7.85
CA LEU A 100 22.12 4.84 8.45
C LEU A 100 21.66 6.12 9.13
N THR A 101 22.56 6.85 9.80
CA THR A 101 22.22 8.15 10.42
C THR A 101 21.81 9.19 9.37
N LEU A 102 22.46 9.19 8.20
CA LEU A 102 22.06 10.06 7.09
C LEU A 102 20.66 9.71 6.56
N LEU A 103 20.40 8.42 6.34
CA LEU A 103 19.10 7.94 5.88
C LEU A 103 17.98 8.20 6.89
N ASP A 104 18.26 8.12 8.18
CA ASP A 104 17.32 8.49 9.25
C ASP A 104 16.95 9.97 9.19
N GLY A 105 17.95 10.85 9.00
CA GLY A 105 17.71 12.28 8.78
C GLY A 105 16.89 12.57 7.51
N GLU A 106 17.16 11.86 6.42
CA GLU A 106 16.38 11.97 5.17
C GLU A 106 14.93 11.51 5.39
N ALA A 107 14.72 10.39 6.10
CA ALA A 107 13.40 9.88 6.43
C ALA A 107 12.61 10.87 7.29
N GLY A 108 13.26 11.51 8.27
CA GLY A 108 12.66 12.53 9.13
C GLY A 108 12.25 13.82 8.40
N ALA A 109 12.86 14.12 7.25
CA ALA A 109 12.50 15.28 6.44
C ALA A 109 11.30 15.03 5.49
N ARG A 110 10.81 13.79 5.40
CA ARG A 110 9.68 13.45 4.54
C ARG A 110 8.41 14.13 5.04
N MET A 111 7.68 14.77 4.13
CA MET A 111 6.34 15.25 4.42
C MET A 111 5.34 14.13 4.12
N PHE A 112 4.45 13.88 5.08
CA PHE A 112 3.32 12.99 4.86
C PHE A 112 2.32 13.67 3.91
N ASN A 113 2.14 13.08 2.72
CA ASN A 113 1.08 13.47 1.81
C ASN A 113 -0.04 12.43 1.91
N PRO A 114 -1.22 12.76 2.46
CA PRO A 114 -2.29 11.79 2.54
C PRO A 114 -2.77 11.41 1.13
N PRO A 115 -3.09 10.12 0.91
CA PRO A 115 -3.64 9.68 -0.37
C PRO A 115 -4.93 10.44 -0.68
N ALA A 116 -5.05 10.91 -1.93
CA ALA A 116 -6.26 11.57 -2.39
C ALA A 116 -7.42 10.58 -2.43
N ASN A 117 -8.66 11.04 -2.24
CA ASN A 117 -9.82 10.15 -2.37
C ASN A 117 -9.87 9.54 -3.77
N PRO A 118 -10.11 8.21 -3.91
CA PRO A 118 -10.32 7.59 -5.20
C PRO A 118 -11.49 8.26 -5.95
N PRO A 119 -11.46 8.24 -7.30
CA PRO A 119 -12.37 9.02 -8.14
C PRO A 119 -13.83 8.59 -8.07
N VAL A 120 -14.15 7.51 -7.37
CA VAL A 120 -15.52 7.08 -7.10
C VAL A 120 -15.95 7.65 -5.75
N LYS A 121 -16.38 8.92 -5.77
CA LYS A 121 -17.00 9.54 -4.60
C LYS A 121 -18.44 9.04 -4.45
N PRO A 122 -18.86 8.57 -3.26
CA PRO A 122 -20.25 8.72 -2.86
C PRO A 122 -20.58 10.23 -2.88
N LEU A 123 -21.78 10.60 -3.35
CA LEU A 123 -22.26 11.98 -3.28
C LEU A 123 -22.18 12.53 -1.84
#